data_AF-A0A0F9G6V0-F1
#
_entry.id   AF-A0A0F9G6V0-F1
#
_cell.length_a   1.000
_cell.length_b   1.000
_cell.length_c   1.000
_cell.angle_alpha   90.00
_cell.angle_beta   90.00
_cell.angle_gamma   90.00
#
_symmetry.space_group_name_H-M   'P 1'
#
loop_
_entity.id
_entity.type
_entity.pdbx_description
1 polymer ?
#
loop_
_entity_poly.entity_id
_entity_poly.type
_entity_poly.pdbx_seq_one_letter_code
_entity_poly.pdbx_strand_id
1 'polypeptide(L)'
;MSYKIRYGILHSNKIANIQGPQWAYLGSKRDGYEHALGWTEEKIQIRNILAEEHIKKFDNKYDNFYQKLEESILKEGLLNPLLLIAGKSEKAFDDGPRTFDERLPPYMAEDHSKIVACVSGGCSRLYFAQKHDLEVPVIIMDFVDRFKDFEQLFMEKDVRSKFKYPPERFNINERGIFQRHPNQIHLQK
;
A
#
# COMPACT_ATOMS: atom_id res chain seq x y z
N MET A 1 -5.30 21.50 -6.04
CA MET A 1 -5.28 20.21 -5.33
C MET A 1 -4.70 20.45 -3.94
N SER A 2 -5.22 19.81 -2.90
CA SER A 2 -4.75 19.98 -1.52
C SER A 2 -3.47 19.19 -1.20
N TYR A 3 -2.80 18.65 -2.22
CA TYR A 3 -1.59 17.85 -2.11
C TYR A 3 -0.73 17.99 -3.37
N LYS A 4 0.56 17.64 -3.25
CA LYS A 4 1.47 17.49 -4.39
C LYS A 4 1.60 16.03 -4.75
N ILE A 5 1.78 15.71 -6.03
CA ILE A 5 2.08 14.35 -6.46
C ILE A 5 3.59 14.23 -6.62
N ARG A 6 4.19 13.26 -5.93
CA ARG A 6 5.64 13.04 -5.90
C ARG A 6 5.99 11.66 -6.41
N TYR A 7 7.06 11.53 -7.16
CA TYR A 7 7.62 10.24 -7.58
C TYR A 7 9.05 10.08 -7.07
N GLY A 8 9.36 8.89 -6.56
CA GLY A 8 10.70 8.57 -6.09
C GLY A 8 10.82 7.11 -5.67
N ILE A 9 11.90 6.81 -4.97
CA ILE A 9 12.19 5.49 -4.41
C ILE A 9 12.15 5.60 -2.88
N LEU A 10 11.49 4.65 -2.22
CA LEU A 10 11.49 4.55 -0.76
C LEU A 10 11.84 3.14 -0.32
N HIS A 11 12.51 3.05 0.83
CA HIS A 11 12.65 1.78 1.51
C HIS A 11 11.29 1.28 2.01
N SER A 12 10.94 0.02 1.72
CA SER A 12 9.63 -0.57 2.04
C SER A 12 9.24 -0.50 3.53
N ASN A 13 10.23 -0.62 4.43
CA ASN A 13 10.07 -0.53 5.88
C ASN A 13 9.73 0.88 6.40
N LYS A 14 9.77 1.91 5.55
CA LYS A 14 9.30 3.27 5.88
C LYS A 14 7.81 3.48 5.57
N ILE A 15 7.13 2.48 5.02
CA ILE A 15 5.75 2.59 4.54
C ILE A 15 4.83 1.73 5.42
N ALA A 16 3.78 2.33 5.98
CA ALA A 16 2.74 1.58 6.67
C ALA A 16 1.87 0.81 5.66
N ASN A 17 1.83 -0.52 5.82
CA ASN A 17 0.99 -1.39 5.01
C ASN A 17 -0.37 -1.61 5.69
N ILE A 18 -1.34 -0.77 5.34
CA ILE A 18 -2.62 -0.69 6.05
C ILE A 18 -3.74 -1.56 5.44
N GLN A 19 -3.51 -2.19 4.28
CA GLN A 19 -4.47 -3.08 3.61
C GLN A 19 -3.81 -4.33 2.98
N GLY A 20 -2.69 -4.81 3.54
CA GLY A 20 -2.00 -6.01 3.06
C GLY A 20 -2.76 -7.32 3.33
N PRO A 21 -2.16 -8.48 3.00
CA PRO A 21 -2.74 -9.81 3.23
C PRO A 21 -3.27 -10.04 4.66
N GLN A 22 -2.59 -9.47 5.66
CA GLN A 22 -3.01 -9.48 7.07
C GLN A 22 -4.41 -8.92 7.29
N TRP A 23 -4.84 -7.93 6.50
CA TRP A 23 -6.15 -7.29 6.60
C TRP A 23 -7.23 -8.05 5.83
N ALA A 24 -6.88 -8.67 4.70
CA ALA A 24 -7.80 -9.48 3.92
C ALA A 24 -8.32 -10.70 4.72
N TYR A 25 -7.50 -11.22 5.63
CA TYR A 25 -7.93 -12.25 6.59
C TYR A 25 -8.97 -11.70 7.58
N LEU A 26 -8.68 -10.55 8.20
CA LEU A 26 -9.52 -9.93 9.24
C LEU A 26 -10.87 -9.48 8.71
N GLY A 27 -10.92 -8.89 7.52
CA GLY A 27 -12.18 -8.49 6.89
C GLY A 27 -13.13 -9.67 6.60
N SER A 28 -12.60 -10.89 6.52
CA SER A 28 -13.39 -12.12 6.31
C SER A 28 -13.93 -12.75 7.59
N LYS A 29 -13.46 -12.32 8.76
CA LYS A 29 -13.88 -12.79 10.08
C LYS A 29 -14.17 -11.60 10.98
N ARG A 30 -15.33 -10.95 10.76
CA ARG A 30 -15.76 -9.74 11.49
C ARG A 30 -15.89 -9.94 13.01
N ASP A 31 -15.94 -11.18 13.50
CA ASP A 31 -16.04 -11.48 14.93
C ASP A 31 -14.73 -12.12 15.44
N GLY A 32 -14.11 -11.50 16.45
CA GLY A 32 -13.08 -12.13 17.30
C GLY A 32 -11.62 -11.71 17.09
N TYR A 33 -11.30 -10.88 16.08
CA TYR A 33 -9.90 -10.47 15.81
C TYR A 33 -9.59 -8.99 16.07
N GLU A 34 -10.40 -8.29 16.85
CA GLU A 34 -10.07 -6.94 17.34
C GLU A 34 -8.69 -6.91 18.03
N HIS A 35 -8.27 -8.03 18.63
CA HIS A 35 -6.96 -8.20 19.26
C HIS A 35 -5.77 -8.21 18.27
N ALA A 36 -5.97 -8.52 16.99
CA ALA A 36 -4.92 -8.52 15.96
C ALA A 36 -4.63 -7.11 15.41
N LEU A 37 -5.43 -6.11 15.80
CA LEU A 37 -5.28 -4.72 15.38
C LEU A 37 -4.31 -4.01 16.33
N GLY A 38 -3.12 -3.68 15.82
CA GLY A 38 -2.14 -2.86 16.51
C GLY A 38 -0.70 -3.18 16.13
N TRP A 39 0.22 -2.57 16.88
CA TRP A 39 1.63 -2.45 16.52
C TRP A 39 2.59 -2.77 17.67
N THR A 40 2.11 -3.49 18.68
CA THR A 40 3.00 -4.15 19.63
C THR A 40 3.71 -5.30 18.93
N GLU A 41 4.84 -5.75 19.47
CA GLU A 41 5.60 -6.88 18.89
C GLU A 41 4.74 -8.14 18.73
N GLU A 42 3.98 -8.49 19.77
CA GLU A 42 3.00 -9.60 19.73
C GLU A 42 1.97 -9.42 18.60
N LYS A 43 1.40 -8.22 18.45
CA LYS A 43 0.42 -7.94 17.39
C LYS A 43 1.05 -7.96 16.00
N ILE A 44 2.31 -7.54 15.86
CA ILE A 44 3.06 -7.67 14.61
C ILE A 44 3.26 -9.15 14.25
N GLN A 45 3.61 -10.00 15.22
CA GLN A 45 3.72 -11.44 15.00
C GLN A 45 2.38 -12.04 14.57
N ILE A 46 1.27 -11.69 15.23
CA ILE A 46 -0.08 -12.13 14.84
C ILE A 46 -0.40 -11.69 13.41
N ARG A 47 -0.11 -10.43 13.04
CA ARG A 47 -0.33 -9.91 11.67
C ARG A 47 0.43 -10.72 10.63
N ASN A 48 1.66 -11.14 10.92
CA ASN A 48 2.45 -11.97 10.01
C ASN A 48 1.84 -13.36 9.85
N ILE A 49 1.43 -14.01 10.95
CA ILE A 49 0.75 -15.32 10.91
C ILE A 49 -0.52 -15.23 10.04
N LEU A 50 -1.35 -14.20 10.27
CA LEU A 50 -2.59 -14.01 9.49
C LEU A 50 -2.32 -13.74 8.00
N ALA A 51 -1.26 -13.01 7.68
CA ALA A 51 -0.83 -12.80 6.30
C ALA A 51 -0.44 -14.12 5.64
N GLU A 52 0.36 -14.95 6.31
CA GLU A 52 0.79 -16.26 5.80
C GLU A 52 -0.38 -17.23 5.61
N GLU A 53 -1.31 -17.28 6.57
CA GLU A 53 -2.53 -18.10 6.44
C GLU A 53 -3.38 -17.65 5.24
N HIS A 54 -3.55 -16.34 5.06
CA HIS A 54 -4.28 -15.80 3.91
C HIS A 54 -3.60 -16.15 2.60
N ILE A 55 -2.29 -15.94 2.50
CA ILE A 55 -1.47 -16.26 1.33
C ILE A 55 -1.63 -17.74 0.96
N LYS A 56 -1.42 -18.64 1.92
CA LYS A 56 -1.54 -20.09 1.71
C LYS A 56 -2.94 -20.49 1.23
N LYS A 57 -3.98 -19.96 1.86
CA LYS A 57 -5.37 -20.24 1.49
C LYS A 57 -5.70 -19.72 0.08
N PHE A 58 -5.21 -18.53 -0.25
CA PHE A 58 -5.46 -17.90 -1.55
C PHE A 58 -4.71 -18.64 -2.67
N ASP A 59 -3.45 -19.01 -2.44
CA ASP A 59 -2.62 -19.73 -3.42
C ASP A 59 -3.18 -21.10 -3.77
N ASN A 60 -3.62 -21.86 -2.77
CA ASN A 60 -4.31 -23.12 -2.97
C ASN A 60 -5.59 -22.98 -3.83
N LYS A 61 -6.22 -21.80 -3.81
CA LYS A 61 -7.46 -21.53 -4.54
C LYS A 61 -7.22 -20.90 -5.91
N TYR A 62 -6.13 -20.14 -6.08
CA TYR A 62 -5.91 -19.26 -7.22
C TYR A 62 -4.54 -19.49 -7.86
N ASP A 63 -4.20 -20.75 -8.14
CA ASP A 63 -3.03 -21.15 -8.94
C ASP A 63 -1.73 -20.46 -8.48
N ASN A 64 -1.44 -20.53 -7.18
CA ASN A 64 -0.20 -19.99 -6.58
C ASN A 64 0.02 -18.49 -6.87
N PHE A 65 -1.04 -17.68 -6.82
CA PHE A 65 -1.04 -16.25 -7.09
C PHE A 65 0.07 -15.47 -6.35
N TYR A 66 0.13 -15.57 -5.02
CA TYR A 66 1.07 -14.85 -4.17
C TYR A 66 2.49 -15.38 -4.32
N GLN A 67 2.67 -16.69 -4.47
CA GLN A 67 3.98 -17.25 -4.82
C GLN A 67 4.51 -16.65 -6.13
N LYS A 68 3.71 -16.62 -7.21
CA LYS A 68 4.10 -16.01 -8.49
C LYS A 68 4.38 -14.50 -8.35
N LEU A 69 3.61 -13.82 -7.51
CA LEU A 69 3.83 -12.41 -7.19
C LEU A 69 5.18 -12.20 -6.49
N GLU A 70 5.49 -12.99 -5.47
CA GLU A 70 6.75 -12.93 -4.73
C GLU A 70 7.95 -13.23 -5.65
N GLU A 71 7.87 -14.31 -6.44
CA GLU A 71 8.90 -14.67 -7.42
C GLU A 71 9.14 -13.55 -8.45
N SER A 72 8.07 -12.96 -8.98
CA SER A 72 8.16 -11.83 -9.91
C SER A 72 8.83 -10.61 -9.28
N ILE A 73 8.48 -10.27 -8.04
CA ILE A 73 9.10 -9.15 -7.30
C ILE A 73 10.59 -9.40 -7.07
N LEU A 74 10.97 -10.62 -6.67
CA LEU A 74 12.38 -10.96 -6.41
C LEU A 74 13.22 -10.97 -7.69
N LYS A 75 12.63 -11.38 -8.81
CA LYS A 75 13.32 -11.47 -10.10
C LYS A 75 13.42 -10.12 -10.83
N GLU A 76 12.34 -9.34 -10.80
CA GLU A 76 12.17 -8.17 -11.68
C GLU A 76 12.02 -6.84 -10.90
N GLY A 77 11.94 -6.91 -9.58
CA GLY A 77 11.55 -5.78 -8.74
C GLY A 77 10.08 -5.41 -8.88
N LEU A 78 9.70 -4.27 -8.30
CA LEU A 78 8.36 -3.73 -8.49
C LEU A 78 8.29 -2.94 -9.80
N LEU A 79 7.80 -3.58 -10.85
CA LEU A 79 7.66 -3.00 -12.20
C LEU A 79 6.78 -1.75 -12.29
N ASN A 80 5.82 -1.64 -11.37
CA ASN A 80 4.91 -0.50 -11.27
C ASN A 80 5.03 0.11 -9.87
N PRO A 81 4.98 1.45 -9.75
CA PRO A 81 5.04 2.11 -8.46
C PRO A 81 3.87 1.73 -7.54
N LEU A 82 4.10 1.86 -6.25
CA LEU A 82 3.05 1.83 -5.23
C LEU A 82 2.41 3.21 -5.12
N LEU A 83 1.10 3.25 -4.92
CA LEU A 83 0.40 4.49 -4.59
C LEU A 83 0.37 4.67 -3.07
N LEU A 84 0.92 5.77 -2.60
CA LEU A 84 1.05 6.09 -1.18
C LEU A 84 0.36 7.42 -0.86
N ILE A 85 -0.06 7.56 0.39
CA ILE A 85 -0.43 8.84 1.00
C ILE A 85 0.66 9.24 1.98
N ALA A 86 1.03 10.53 1.97
CA ALA A 86 1.82 11.14 3.02
C ALA A 86 1.05 12.29 3.67
N GLY A 87 0.91 12.25 4.99
CA GLY A 87 0.02 13.14 5.73
C GLY A 87 -1.41 12.61 5.88
N LYS A 88 -2.19 13.22 6.78
CA LYS A 88 -3.62 12.96 6.90
C LYS A 88 -4.39 13.80 5.88
N SER A 89 -5.33 13.18 5.18
CA SER A 89 -6.25 13.86 4.29
C SER A 89 -7.67 13.69 4.82
N GLU A 90 -8.35 14.78 5.12
CA GLU A 90 -9.76 14.75 5.55
C GLU A 90 -10.70 14.20 4.47
N LYS A 91 -10.27 14.18 3.21
CA LYS A 91 -11.08 13.81 2.05
C LYS A 91 -10.67 12.49 1.39
N ALA A 92 -9.46 11.97 1.66
CA ALA A 92 -8.99 10.73 1.04
C ALA A 92 -9.59 9.47 1.67
N PHE A 93 -10.12 9.59 2.90
CA PHE A 93 -10.64 8.47 3.67
C PHE A 93 -12.17 8.58 3.77
N ASP A 94 -12.89 7.96 2.84
CA ASP A 94 -14.35 7.76 2.95
C ASP A 94 -14.70 6.61 3.92
N ASP A 95 -13.70 5.86 4.41
CA ASP A 95 -13.85 4.93 5.52
C ASP A 95 -13.94 5.76 6.80
N GLY A 96 -15.14 5.87 7.40
CA GLY A 96 -15.45 6.78 8.51
C GLY A 96 -14.41 6.90 9.65
N PRO A 97 -14.57 7.93 10.52
CA PRO A 97 -13.50 8.53 11.34
C PRO A 97 -12.79 7.64 12.36
N ARG A 98 -13.26 6.40 12.60
CA ARG A 98 -12.63 5.47 13.55
C ARG A 98 -11.60 4.54 12.93
N THR A 99 -11.52 4.41 11.61
CA THR A 99 -10.80 3.27 11.01
C THR A 99 -9.40 3.55 10.48
N PHE A 100 -8.95 4.80 10.32
CA PHE A 100 -7.62 5.06 9.73
C PHE A 100 -6.51 5.09 10.78
N ASP A 101 -6.67 5.88 11.84
CA ASP A 101 -5.65 6.05 12.88
C ASP A 101 -5.36 4.72 13.63
N GLU A 102 -6.40 3.90 13.86
CA GLU A 102 -6.27 2.54 14.44
C GLU A 102 -5.44 1.58 13.57
N ARG A 103 -5.32 1.86 12.26
CA ARG A 103 -4.54 1.05 11.31
C ARG A 103 -3.10 1.52 11.21
N LEU A 104 -2.75 2.70 11.75
CA LEU A 104 -1.42 3.28 11.67
C LEU A 104 -0.54 2.86 12.84
N PRO A 105 0.79 2.77 12.65
CA PRO A 105 1.72 2.68 13.77
C PRO A 105 1.50 3.83 14.76
N PRO A 106 1.65 3.62 16.08
CA PRO A 106 1.43 4.65 17.09
C PRO A 106 2.16 5.95 16.79
N TYR A 107 3.44 5.86 16.41
CA TYR A 107 4.24 7.04 16.07
C TYR A 107 3.74 7.83 14.84
N MET A 108 2.97 7.21 13.94
CA MET A 108 2.32 7.88 12.81
C MET A 108 0.92 8.39 13.18
N ALA A 109 0.22 7.69 14.09
CA ALA A 109 -1.09 8.11 14.61
C ALA A 109 -0.97 9.34 15.51
N GLU A 110 0.11 9.46 16.28
CA GLU A 110 0.40 10.61 17.14
C GLU A 110 0.86 11.85 16.37
N ASP A 111 1.50 11.65 15.21
CA ASP A 111 2.02 12.73 14.37
C ASP A 111 1.74 12.42 12.90
N HIS A 112 0.66 13.01 12.40
CA HIS A 112 0.20 12.79 11.04
C HIS A 112 1.21 13.24 9.97
N SER A 113 2.18 14.10 10.29
CA SER A 113 3.24 14.46 9.33
C SER A 113 4.19 13.29 9.03
N LYS A 114 4.23 12.28 9.92
CA LYS A 114 5.03 11.07 9.75
C LYS A 114 4.36 10.00 8.90
N ILE A 115 3.06 10.13 8.61
CA ILE A 115 2.32 9.17 7.81
C ILE A 115 2.98 9.01 6.45
N VAL A 116 3.27 7.76 6.12
CA VAL A 116 3.56 7.28 4.76
C VAL A 116 2.87 5.93 4.66
N ALA A 117 1.72 5.86 4.01
CA ALA A 117 0.88 4.67 4.04
C ALA A 117 0.49 4.23 2.63
N CYS A 118 0.54 2.92 2.38
CA CYS A 118 -0.08 2.32 1.21
C CYS A 118 -1.52 1.97 1.55
N VAL A 119 -2.44 2.79 1.08
CA VAL A 119 -3.85 2.77 1.50
C VAL A 119 -4.79 2.11 0.51
N SER A 120 -4.36 1.91 -0.73
CA SER A 120 -5.19 1.31 -1.78
C SER A 120 -4.35 0.77 -2.93
N GLY A 121 -4.51 -0.52 -3.23
CA GLY A 121 -3.90 -1.20 -4.38
C GLY A 121 -2.36 -1.31 -4.30
N GLY A 122 -1.85 -2.54 -4.36
CA GLY A 122 -0.41 -2.79 -4.22
C GLY A 122 0.06 -3.11 -2.81
N CYS A 123 -0.83 -3.18 -1.82
CA CYS A 123 -0.50 -3.60 -0.45
C CYS A 123 0.08 -5.02 -0.38
N SER A 124 -0.35 -5.93 -1.26
CA SER A 124 0.27 -7.26 -1.41
C SER A 124 1.71 -7.19 -1.97
N ARG A 125 1.98 -6.27 -2.91
CA ARG A 125 3.35 -6.00 -3.41
C ARG A 125 4.21 -5.41 -2.30
N LEU A 126 3.66 -4.46 -1.54
CA LEU A 126 4.34 -3.88 -0.38
C LEU A 126 4.68 -4.93 0.68
N TYR A 127 3.78 -5.89 0.94
CA TYR A 127 4.04 -6.96 1.91
C TYR A 127 5.30 -7.73 1.56
N PHE A 128 5.44 -8.19 0.31
CA PHE A 128 6.64 -8.90 -0.11
C PHE A 128 7.88 -7.99 -0.17
N ALA A 129 7.72 -6.73 -0.56
CA ALA A 129 8.83 -5.78 -0.51
C ALA A 129 9.35 -5.56 0.93
N GLN A 130 8.47 -5.57 1.93
CA GLN A 130 8.84 -5.47 3.35
C GLN A 130 9.48 -6.76 3.86
N LYS A 131 8.91 -7.92 3.49
CA LYS A 131 9.46 -9.24 3.83
C LYS A 131 10.92 -9.40 3.38
N HIS A 132 11.27 -8.79 2.24
CA HIS A 132 12.59 -8.89 1.63
C HIS A 132 13.43 -7.60 1.73
N ASP A 133 13.04 -6.65 2.58
CA ASP A 133 13.79 -5.41 2.84
C ASP A 133 14.14 -4.60 1.57
N LEU A 134 13.21 -4.55 0.61
CA LEU A 134 13.45 -3.93 -0.70
C LEU A 134 13.18 -2.42 -0.74
N GLU A 135 13.86 -1.73 -1.64
CA GLU A 135 13.45 -0.42 -2.11
C GLU A 135 12.32 -0.53 -3.15
N VAL A 136 11.38 0.42 -3.12
CA VAL A 136 10.19 0.40 -3.97
C VAL A 136 9.99 1.74 -4.69
N PRO A 137 9.64 1.73 -5.99
CA PRO A 137 9.18 2.92 -6.66
C PRO A 137 7.79 3.31 -6.13
N VAL A 138 7.59 4.61 -5.91
CA VAL A 138 6.38 5.14 -5.27
C VAL A 138 5.87 6.37 -5.99
N ILE A 139 4.55 6.50 -6.02
CA ILE A 139 3.86 7.75 -6.30
C ILE A 139 3.13 8.15 -5.02
N ILE A 140 3.49 9.30 -4.46
CA ILE A 140 3.02 9.79 -3.18
C ILE A 140 2.07 10.97 -3.40
N MET A 141 0.88 10.88 -2.81
CA MET A 141 0.01 12.03 -2.57
C MET A 141 0.50 12.72 -1.29
N ASP A 142 1.30 13.78 -1.46
CA ASP A 142 1.99 14.47 -0.38
C ASP A 142 1.18 15.68 0.11
N PHE A 143 0.41 15.47 1.19
CA PHE A 143 -0.43 16.48 1.83
C PHE A 143 0.36 17.37 2.80
N VAL A 144 1.60 17.01 3.14
CA VAL A 144 2.43 17.70 4.14
C VAL A 144 3.73 18.27 3.57
N ASP A 145 3.91 18.19 2.25
CA ASP A 145 5.09 18.64 1.50
C ASP A 145 6.42 18.11 2.10
N ARG A 146 6.41 16.84 2.52
CA ARG A 146 7.55 16.17 3.15
C ARG A 146 8.60 15.71 2.13
N PHE A 147 8.20 15.40 0.90
CA PHE A 147 9.06 14.80 -0.12
C PHE A 147 9.50 15.84 -1.17
N LYS A 148 10.18 16.89 -0.73
CA LYS A 148 10.58 18.02 -1.59
C LYS A 148 11.59 17.63 -2.67
N ASP A 149 12.47 16.69 -2.36
CA ASP A 149 13.53 16.20 -3.25
C ASP A 149 13.02 15.17 -4.28
N PHE A 150 11.75 14.74 -4.15
CA PHE A 150 11.13 13.82 -5.10
C PHE A 150 10.59 14.59 -6.30
N GLU A 151 10.61 13.93 -7.47
CA GLU A 151 10.09 14.48 -8.72
C GLU A 151 8.62 14.88 -8.53
N GLN A 152 8.30 16.14 -8.78
CA GLN A 152 6.92 16.61 -8.74
C GLN A 152 6.22 16.30 -10.06
N LEU A 153 5.08 15.61 -9.98
CA LEU A 153 4.22 15.30 -11.11
C LEU A 153 3.03 16.27 -11.10
N PHE A 154 2.71 16.87 -12.24
CA PHE A 154 1.72 17.95 -12.30
C PHE A 154 0.40 17.50 -12.90
N MET A 155 0.43 16.53 -13.81
CA MET A 155 -0.76 16.06 -14.52
C MET A 155 -0.83 14.54 -14.60
N GLU A 156 -2.02 14.02 -14.91
CA GLU A 156 -2.28 12.58 -15.06
C GLU A 156 -1.31 11.90 -16.03
N LYS A 157 -0.93 12.58 -17.11
CA LYS A 157 0.04 12.07 -18.08
C LYS A 157 1.40 11.77 -17.44
N ASP A 158 1.88 12.65 -16.57
CA ASP A 158 3.15 12.48 -15.86
C ASP A 158 3.07 11.25 -14.95
N VAL A 159 1.97 11.10 -14.23
CA VAL A 159 1.74 9.99 -13.31
C VAL A 159 1.67 8.66 -14.06
N ARG A 160 0.92 8.62 -15.17
CA ARG A 160 0.81 7.43 -16.01
C ARG A 160 2.14 7.00 -16.62
N SER A 161 3.00 7.96 -16.98
CA SER A 161 4.33 7.65 -17.54
C SER A 161 5.27 6.93 -16.56
N LYS A 162 4.96 6.91 -15.26
CA LYS A 162 5.73 6.16 -14.26
C LYS A 162 5.34 4.69 -14.14
N PHE A 163 4.26 4.26 -14.79
CA PHE A 163 3.84 2.86 -14.81
C PHE A 163 4.39 2.18 -16.06
N LYS A 164 5.08 1.04 -15.89
CA LYS A 164 5.41 0.14 -17.01
C LYS A 164 4.14 -0.44 -17.64
N TYR A 165 3.16 -0.78 -16.80
CA TYR A 165 1.84 -1.25 -17.22
C TYR A 165 0.77 -0.36 -16.57
N PRO A 166 0.38 0.75 -17.21
CA PRO A 166 -0.54 1.70 -16.62
C PRO A 166 -1.90 1.06 -16.33
N PRO A 167 -2.57 1.44 -15.22
CA PRO A 167 -3.92 0.97 -14.94
C PRO A 167 -4.91 1.48 -16.00
N GLU A 168 -5.88 0.63 -16.34
CA GLU A 168 -6.95 0.99 -17.29
C GLU A 168 -7.77 2.17 -16.78
N ARG A 169 -8.19 2.09 -15.51
CA ARG A 169 -8.97 3.14 -14.84
C ARG A 169 -8.14 3.84 -13.78
N PHE A 170 -7.97 5.14 -13.98
CA PHE A 170 -7.15 6.01 -13.15
C PHE A 170 -7.83 7.38 -13.09
N ASN A 171 -7.86 7.99 -11.91
CA ASN A 171 -8.45 9.32 -11.70
C ASN A 171 -7.61 10.08 -10.67
N ILE A 172 -7.35 11.36 -10.95
CA ILE A 172 -6.76 12.32 -10.02
C ILE A 172 -7.83 13.38 -9.71
N ASN A 173 -8.19 13.52 -8.43
CA ASN A 173 -9.14 14.53 -7.98
C ASN A 173 -8.68 15.15 -6.65
N GLU A 174 -9.50 16.00 -6.03
CA GLU A 174 -9.14 16.66 -4.77
C GLU A 174 -8.95 15.72 -3.57
N ARG A 175 -9.43 14.48 -3.66
CA ARG A 175 -9.31 13.46 -2.62
C ARG A 175 -8.03 12.64 -2.77
N GLY A 176 -7.43 12.59 -3.95
CA GLY A 176 -6.28 11.76 -4.21
C GLY A 176 -6.23 11.13 -5.60
N ILE A 177 -5.37 10.13 -5.71
CA ILE A 177 -5.18 9.28 -6.88
C ILE A 177 -5.90 7.96 -6.62
N PHE A 178 -6.83 7.62 -7.51
CA PHE A 178 -7.60 6.39 -7.41
C PHE A 178 -7.32 5.50 -8.61
N GLN A 179 -6.88 4.27 -8.34
CA GLN A 179 -6.76 3.20 -9.34
C GLN A 179 -7.89 2.18 -9.13
N ARG A 180 -8.55 1.76 -10.21
CA ARG A 180 -9.48 0.61 -10.19
C ARG A 180 -8.95 -0.46 -11.13
N HIS A 181 -9.07 -1.71 -10.71
CA HIS A 181 -8.62 -2.88 -11.47
C HIS A 181 -7.13 -2.78 -11.90
N PRO A 182 -6.18 -2.68 -10.95
CA PRO A 182 -4.77 -2.69 -11.32
C PRO A 182 -4.47 -3.99 -12.08
N ASN A 183 -3.74 -3.88 -13.20
CA ASN A 183 -3.32 -5.04 -13.98
C ASN A 183 -2.54 -5.99 -13.08
N GLN A 184 -2.97 -7.25 -13.01
CA GLN A 184 -2.29 -8.31 -12.28
C GLN A 184 -1.12 -8.82 -13.13
N ILE A 185 -0.09 -7.98 -13.28
CA ILE A 185 1.02 -8.19 -14.23
C ILE A 185 1.73 -9.53 -13.98
N HIS A 186 1.87 -9.94 -12.73
CA HIS A 186 2.48 -11.22 -12.33
C HIS A 186 1.65 -12.46 -12.73
N LEU A 187 0.43 -12.27 -13.25
CA LEU A 187 -0.39 -13.33 -13.82
C LEU A 187 -0.34 -13.37 -15.36
N GLN A 188 0.28 -12.39 -16.00
CA GLN A 188 0.40 -12.35 -17.46
C GLN A 188 1.62 -13.17 -17.87
N LYS A 189 1.38 -14.40 -18.34
CA LYS A 189 2.36 -15.25 -19.02
C LYS A 189 2.45 -14.89 -20.51
#